data_AF-A0A1M5VEH7-F1
#
_entry.id   AF-A0A1M5VEH7-F1
#
_cell.length_a   1.000
_cell.length_b   1.000
_cell.length_c   1.000
_cell.angle_alpha   90.00
_cell.angle_beta   90.00
_cell.angle_gamma   90.00
#
_symmetry.space_group_name_H-M   'P 1'
#
loop_
_entity.id
_entity.type
_entity.pdbx_description
1 polymer ?
#
loop_
_entity_poly.entity_id
_entity_poly.type
_entity_poly.pdbx_seq_one_letter_code
_entity_poly.pdbx_strand_id
1 'polypeptide(L)'
;MTKVASIIGGGVIGGGWAARFAIMGWDVRVYDPDPEAQRKIGEVMANAERVLPMLYEAPMPQRGAITFAGSLAEAVTGAAWVQESVPERLDIKHKVLAEIQAACPEDAVVGSSTSGFKPSELQDGAIRAGQILVAHPFNPVYLLPLVELVPGAATDPAVITHAKGILTDLGMYPLHVRAEIDAHIADRFLEAVWREALWLVKDGIATTEEIDNAIRYGFGLRWAQMGLFETYRVAGGEAGMRHFMAQFGPCLQWPWTKLTDVPEFTDELVDLIADQSDRQSGHMSIRELERLRDNNLVAILRALKQQEAAAGRLIRDHDDRLRGPLGDDVPLVTVQRKIPVDWTDMNGHMNEGRYGQLFSDASEELMAHVGADRAYIEAGHSFFTVETKVQYLHETHAGEDIYVTTHVMMAQGKKLQLWHEMRRTSDDTVLATCDQFLLHVSLETRRSCPPLPKVAAAIDALEAQHAEADQ
;
A
#
# COMPACT_ATOMS: atom_id res chain seq x y z
N MET A 1 5.98 18.30 16.11
CA MET A 1 7.07 17.34 16.32
C MET A 1 6.75 16.10 15.49
N THR A 2 7.73 15.54 14.78
CA THR A 2 7.57 14.30 14.02
C THR A 2 7.21 13.15 14.98
N LYS A 3 6.27 12.29 14.58
CA LYS A 3 5.88 11.12 15.38
C LYS A 3 6.99 10.06 15.29
N VAL A 4 7.20 9.32 16.37
CA VAL A 4 8.23 8.27 16.45
C VAL A 4 7.60 6.89 16.57
N ALA A 5 8.06 5.95 15.75
CA ALA A 5 7.77 4.52 15.87
C ALA A 5 9.04 3.75 16.22
N SER A 6 8.94 2.81 17.17
CA SER A 6 10.05 1.96 17.59
C SER A 6 9.83 0.53 17.12
N ILE A 7 10.83 -0.04 16.45
CA ILE A 7 10.77 -1.40 15.91
C ILE A 7 11.78 -2.25 16.67
N ILE A 8 11.29 -3.26 17.38
CA ILE A 8 12.10 -4.17 18.21
C ILE A 8 12.21 -5.50 17.49
N GLY A 9 13.37 -5.75 16.87
CA GLY A 9 13.60 -6.86 15.93
C GLY A 9 13.68 -6.38 14.47
N GLY A 10 14.84 -6.56 13.84
CA GLY A 10 15.22 -6.12 12.50
C GLY A 10 15.24 -7.23 11.44
N GLY A 11 14.40 -8.25 11.62
CA GLY A 11 14.14 -9.26 10.59
C GLY A 11 13.25 -8.74 9.45
N VAL A 12 12.71 -9.66 8.63
CA VAL A 12 11.88 -9.31 7.46
C VAL A 12 10.64 -8.47 7.85
N ILE A 13 9.90 -8.90 8.88
CA ILE A 13 8.69 -8.21 9.34
C ILE A 13 9.02 -6.86 9.98
N GLY A 14 10.05 -6.81 10.84
CA GLY A 14 10.50 -5.56 11.45
C GLY A 14 10.99 -4.54 10.42
N GLY A 15 11.80 -4.97 9.45
CA GLY A 15 12.20 -4.13 8.31
C GLY A 15 11.00 -3.63 7.50
N GLY A 16 9.96 -4.46 7.35
CA GLY A 16 8.72 -4.07 6.68
C GLY A 16 7.95 -2.98 7.42
N TRP A 17 7.84 -3.09 8.75
CA TRP A 17 7.26 -2.03 9.59
C TRP A 17 8.09 -0.75 9.56
N ALA A 18 9.42 -0.87 9.70
CA ALA A 18 10.34 0.26 9.61
C ALA A 18 10.14 1.02 8.28
N ALA A 19 10.04 0.29 7.16
CA ALA A 19 9.75 0.87 5.87
C ALA A 19 8.40 1.58 5.80
N ARG A 20 7.34 0.93 6.29
CA ARG A 20 6.00 1.52 6.25
C ARG A 20 5.92 2.83 7.03
N PHE A 21 6.46 2.86 8.25
CA PHE A 21 6.47 4.08 9.07
C PHE A 21 7.37 5.17 8.46
N ALA A 22 8.60 4.83 8.07
CA ALA A 22 9.56 5.82 7.56
C ALA A 22 9.10 6.48 6.26
N ILE A 23 8.59 5.70 5.31
CA ILE A 23 8.09 6.22 4.02
C ILE A 23 6.82 7.08 4.23
N MET A 24 6.06 6.83 5.29
CA MET A 24 4.90 7.64 5.68
C MET A 24 5.26 8.81 6.63
N GLY A 25 6.53 9.19 6.69
CA GLY A 25 7.00 10.41 7.37
C GLY A 25 7.16 10.31 8.88
N TRP A 26 7.16 9.11 9.45
CA TRP A 26 7.48 8.90 10.87
C TRP A 26 8.98 8.66 11.04
N ASP A 27 9.56 9.22 12.10
CA ASP A 27 10.91 8.83 12.51
C ASP A 27 10.86 7.42 13.11
N VAL A 28 11.79 6.57 12.72
CA VAL A 28 11.86 5.18 13.14
C VAL A 28 13.13 4.93 13.95
N ARG A 29 12.95 4.29 15.10
CA ARG A 29 14.03 3.81 15.95
C ARG A 29 14.03 2.30 15.98
N VAL A 30 15.11 1.68 15.56
CA VAL A 30 15.25 0.24 15.52
C VAL A 30 16.15 -0.21 16.66
N TYR A 31 15.78 -1.28 17.34
CA TYR A 31 16.69 -2.03 18.19
C TYR A 31 16.66 -3.51 17.79
N ASP A 32 17.85 -4.07 17.55
CA ASP A 32 18.07 -5.50 17.35
C ASP A 32 19.49 -5.84 17.83
N PRO A 33 19.69 -6.93 18.60
CA PRO A 33 21.02 -7.35 19.03
C PRO A 33 21.91 -7.94 17.91
N ASP A 34 21.34 -8.31 16.76
CA ASP A 34 22.07 -8.84 15.61
C ASP A 34 22.84 -7.73 14.89
N PRO A 35 24.17 -7.82 14.77
CA PRO A 35 24.96 -6.83 14.04
C PRO A 35 24.58 -6.70 12.55
N GLU A 36 23.92 -7.71 11.97
CA GLU A 36 23.47 -7.69 10.58
C GLU A 36 22.11 -7.00 10.37
N ALA A 37 21.42 -6.59 11.45
CA ALA A 37 20.08 -6.01 11.38
C ALA A 37 20.04 -4.77 10.46
N GLN A 38 21.06 -3.91 10.53
CA GLN A 38 21.13 -2.71 9.69
C GLN A 38 21.20 -3.06 8.19
N ARG A 39 22.00 -4.07 7.82
CA ARG A 39 22.08 -4.53 6.43
C ARG A 39 20.74 -5.15 5.98
N LYS A 40 20.15 -6.02 6.79
CA LYS A 40 18.87 -6.70 6.49
C LYS A 40 17.73 -5.70 6.30
N ILE A 41 17.60 -4.74 7.20
CA ILE A 41 16.61 -3.66 7.08
C ILE A 41 16.91 -2.79 5.87
N GLY A 42 18.17 -2.45 5.62
CA GLY A 42 18.57 -1.68 4.44
C GLY A 42 18.11 -2.32 3.13
N GLU A 43 18.18 -3.65 3.02
CA GLU A 43 17.70 -4.40 1.86
C GLU A 43 16.17 -4.34 1.71
N VAL A 44 15.43 -4.46 2.81
CA VAL A 44 13.96 -4.31 2.81
C VAL A 44 13.55 -2.88 2.45
N MET A 45 14.22 -1.88 3.04
CA MET A 45 14.00 -0.46 2.77
C MET A 45 14.22 -0.12 1.30
N ALA A 46 15.33 -0.57 0.70
CA ALA A 46 15.65 -0.28 -0.69
C ALA A 46 14.57 -0.77 -1.66
N ASN A 47 13.97 -1.94 -1.38
CA ASN A 47 12.86 -2.42 -2.20
C ASN A 47 11.55 -1.65 -1.89
N ALA A 48 11.26 -1.37 -0.62
CA ALA A 48 10.06 -0.65 -0.20
C ALA A 48 10.00 0.80 -0.73
N GLU A 49 11.11 1.54 -0.67
CA GLU A 49 11.25 2.92 -1.18
C GLU A 49 11.01 2.98 -2.70
N ARG A 50 11.30 1.88 -3.40
CA ARG A 50 11.02 1.76 -4.82
C ARG A 50 9.54 1.55 -5.09
N VAL A 51 8.85 0.65 -4.37
CA VAL A 51 7.50 0.17 -4.76
C VAL A 51 6.34 0.82 -4.02
N LEU A 52 6.50 1.20 -2.75
CA LEU A 52 5.39 1.78 -1.98
C LEU A 52 4.93 3.12 -2.57
N PRO A 53 5.82 4.08 -2.90
CA PRO A 53 5.40 5.32 -3.54
C PRO A 53 4.69 5.14 -4.89
N MET A 54 4.92 4.02 -5.60
CA MET A 54 4.25 3.75 -6.89
C MET A 54 2.74 3.53 -6.75
N LEU A 55 2.22 3.29 -5.54
CA LEU A 55 0.78 3.12 -5.30
C LEU A 55 0.00 4.44 -5.30
N TYR A 56 0.69 5.57 -5.15
CA TYR A 56 0.10 6.87 -4.88
C TYR A 56 0.29 7.83 -6.05
N GLU A 57 -0.72 8.66 -6.30
CA GLU A 57 -0.64 9.78 -7.24
C GLU A 57 -0.42 11.11 -6.51
N ALA A 58 -0.79 11.20 -5.24
CA ALA A 58 -0.46 12.33 -4.38
C ALA A 58 1.03 12.37 -4.04
N PRO A 59 1.60 13.55 -3.76
CA PRO A 59 2.96 13.67 -3.26
C PRO A 59 3.15 12.87 -1.97
N MET A 60 4.18 12.02 -1.94
CA MET A 60 4.54 11.30 -0.72
C MET A 60 5.09 12.27 0.33
N PRO A 61 4.83 12.03 1.64
CA PRO A 61 5.42 12.85 2.69
C PRO A 61 6.95 12.70 2.68
N GLN A 62 7.64 13.69 3.27
CA GLN A 62 9.08 13.57 3.49
C GLN A 62 9.35 12.34 4.35
N ARG A 63 10.21 11.44 3.85
CA ARG A 63 10.63 10.24 4.56
C ARG A 63 11.23 10.58 5.92
N GLY A 64 10.78 9.90 6.96
CA GLY A 64 11.36 10.02 8.31
C GLY A 64 12.76 9.41 8.42
N ALA A 65 13.48 9.80 9.46
CA ALA A 65 14.81 9.26 9.74
C ALA A 65 14.72 7.84 10.30
N ILE A 66 15.66 6.96 9.93
CA ILE A 66 15.81 5.64 10.56
C ILE A 66 17.10 5.65 11.37
N THR A 67 17.00 5.33 12.65
CA THR A 67 18.13 5.29 13.58
C THR A 67 18.18 3.94 14.29
N PHE A 68 19.39 3.43 14.53
CA PHE A 68 19.62 2.19 15.26
C PHE A 68 20.08 2.55 16.67
N ALA A 69 19.25 2.23 17.66
CA ALA A 69 19.50 2.56 19.06
C ALA A 69 20.52 1.59 19.68
N GLY A 70 21.30 2.08 20.65
CA GLY A 70 22.26 1.25 21.38
C GLY A 70 21.60 0.32 22.41
N SER A 71 20.35 0.60 22.78
CA SER A 71 19.55 -0.21 23.70
C SER A 71 18.05 -0.16 23.37
N LEU A 72 17.30 -1.16 23.85
CA LEU A 72 15.85 -1.20 23.70
C LEU A 72 15.19 0.01 24.40
N ALA A 73 15.61 0.32 25.62
CA ALA A 73 15.08 1.44 26.39
C ALA A 73 15.22 2.79 25.64
N GLU A 74 16.38 3.02 25.03
CA GLU A 74 16.62 4.20 24.18
C GLU A 74 15.67 4.22 22.97
N ALA A 75 15.48 3.07 22.30
CA ALA A 75 14.62 2.98 21.14
C ALA A 75 13.17 3.37 21.45
N VAL A 76 12.62 2.93 22.59
CA VAL A 76 11.19 3.09 22.93
C VAL A 76 10.85 4.39 23.67
N THR A 77 11.86 5.12 24.15
CA THR A 77 11.64 6.36 24.93
C THR A 77 10.94 7.42 24.08
N GLY A 78 9.73 7.85 24.50
CA GLY A 78 8.94 8.87 23.80
C GLY A 78 8.31 8.41 22.47
N ALA A 79 8.30 7.11 22.19
CA ALA A 79 7.66 6.55 21.01
C ALA A 79 6.13 6.54 21.15
N ALA A 80 5.42 6.88 20.07
CA ALA A 80 3.95 6.78 20.03
C ALA A 80 3.48 5.36 19.66
N TRP A 81 4.32 4.63 18.93
CA TRP A 81 4.09 3.24 18.53
C TRP A 81 5.35 2.42 18.81
N VAL A 82 5.20 1.25 19.42
CA VAL A 82 6.26 0.25 19.58
C VAL A 82 5.78 -1.06 18.97
N GLN A 83 6.53 -1.58 18.00
CA GLN A 83 6.25 -2.86 17.34
C GLN A 83 7.30 -3.89 17.73
N GLU A 84 6.87 -4.93 18.44
CA GLU A 84 7.67 -6.13 18.72
C GLU A 84 7.60 -7.08 17.51
N SER A 85 8.77 -7.43 16.97
CA SER A 85 8.96 -8.34 15.83
C SER A 85 10.15 -9.29 16.05
N VAL A 86 10.34 -9.72 17.30
CA VAL A 86 11.36 -10.71 17.71
C VAL A 86 10.88 -12.13 17.39
N PRO A 87 11.75 -13.17 17.48
CA PRO A 87 11.40 -14.54 17.14
C PRO A 87 10.13 -15.06 17.82
N GLU A 88 9.46 -16.00 17.17
CA GLU A 88 8.18 -16.58 17.60
C GLU A 88 8.34 -17.55 18.79
N ARG A 89 8.78 -16.99 19.92
CA ARG A 89 9.06 -17.69 21.18
C ARG A 89 8.54 -16.86 22.35
N LEU A 90 7.58 -17.42 23.08
CA LEU A 90 6.85 -16.69 24.13
C LEU A 90 7.78 -16.19 25.25
N ASP A 91 8.78 -16.98 25.65
CA ASP A 91 9.75 -16.61 26.68
C ASP A 91 10.59 -15.37 26.29
N ILE A 92 10.96 -15.28 25.01
CA ILE A 92 11.68 -14.10 24.48
C ILE A 92 10.73 -12.90 24.42
N LYS A 93 9.51 -13.08 23.90
CA LYS A 93 8.52 -12.01 23.76
C LYS A 93 8.16 -11.41 25.12
N HIS A 94 7.91 -12.22 26.15
CA HIS A 94 7.63 -11.74 27.52
C HIS A 94 8.76 -10.87 28.05
N LYS A 95 10.02 -11.33 27.92
CA LYS A 95 11.18 -10.56 28.36
C LYS A 95 11.26 -9.20 27.64
N VAL A 96 11.09 -9.20 26.32
CA VAL A 96 11.15 -7.99 25.49
C VAL A 96 9.99 -7.05 25.81
N LEU A 97 8.76 -7.54 25.93
CA LEU A 97 7.58 -6.75 26.28
C LEU A 97 7.72 -6.11 27.66
N ALA A 98 8.27 -6.82 28.65
CA ALA A 98 8.56 -6.27 29.96
C ALA A 98 9.58 -5.11 29.89
N GLU A 99 10.64 -5.27 29.09
CA GLU A 99 11.65 -4.22 28.89
C GLU A 99 11.08 -3.00 28.14
N ILE A 100 10.22 -3.25 27.13
CA ILE A 100 9.47 -2.19 26.44
C ILE A 100 8.63 -1.41 27.44
N GLN A 101 7.83 -2.07 28.27
CA GLN A 101 6.94 -1.40 29.22
C GLN A 101 7.69 -0.67 30.33
N ALA A 102 8.92 -1.06 30.65
CA ALA A 102 9.73 -0.35 31.63
C ALA A 102 10.19 1.05 31.14
N ALA A 103 10.23 1.29 29.82
CA ALA A 103 10.81 2.50 29.23
C ALA A 103 9.89 3.27 28.26
N CYS A 104 8.88 2.63 27.67
CA CYS A 104 7.95 3.30 26.77
C CYS A 104 6.94 4.18 27.53
N PRO A 105 6.40 5.24 26.89
CA PRO A 105 5.28 6.01 27.44
C PRO A 105 4.07 5.13 27.76
N GLU A 106 3.28 5.50 28.79
CA GLU A 106 2.08 4.74 29.16
C GLU A 106 0.98 4.78 28.09
N ASP A 107 0.96 5.82 27.27
CA ASP A 107 0.01 6.05 26.18
C ASP A 107 0.50 5.51 24.82
N ALA A 108 1.72 4.98 24.73
CA ALA A 108 2.23 4.36 23.51
C ALA A 108 1.43 3.09 23.18
N VAL A 109 1.17 2.85 21.89
CA VAL A 109 0.65 1.55 21.45
C VAL A 109 1.78 0.53 21.44
N VAL A 110 1.61 -0.62 22.09
CA VAL A 110 2.56 -1.74 22.04
C VAL A 110 1.94 -2.89 21.24
N GLY A 111 2.34 -3.02 19.98
CA GLY A 111 1.90 -4.08 19.08
C GLY A 111 2.91 -5.22 19.01
N SER A 112 2.44 -6.47 19.02
CA SER A 112 3.24 -7.64 18.63
C SER A 112 2.90 -8.07 17.20
N SER A 113 3.92 -8.41 16.42
CA SER A 113 3.78 -9.00 15.07
C SER A 113 3.53 -10.51 15.09
N THR A 114 3.26 -11.12 16.24
CA THR A 114 3.04 -12.58 16.36
C THR A 114 1.96 -13.08 15.40
N SER A 115 2.26 -14.17 14.71
CA SER A 115 1.33 -14.86 13.82
C SER A 115 0.50 -15.91 14.56
N GLY A 116 0.97 -16.40 15.72
CA GLY A 116 0.34 -17.52 16.43
C GLY A 116 -0.27 -17.20 17.79
N PHE A 117 0.44 -16.43 18.63
CA PHE A 117 0.09 -16.28 20.05
C PHE A 117 -1.09 -15.34 20.27
N LYS A 118 -1.90 -15.67 21.27
CA LYS A 118 -2.99 -14.81 21.71
C LYS A 118 -2.46 -13.61 22.48
N PRO A 119 -3.14 -12.45 22.40
CA PRO A 119 -2.90 -11.33 23.31
C PRO A 119 -2.85 -11.75 24.79
N SER A 120 -3.73 -12.62 25.27
CA SER A 120 -3.72 -13.08 26.67
C SER A 120 -2.43 -13.81 27.06
N GLU A 121 -1.83 -14.57 26.14
CA GLU A 121 -0.53 -15.21 26.36
C GLU A 121 0.57 -14.16 26.42
N LEU A 122 0.57 -13.16 25.52
CA LEU A 122 1.56 -12.07 25.54
C LEU A 122 1.44 -11.16 26.76
N GLN A 123 0.22 -11.00 27.27
CA GLN A 123 -0.13 -10.15 28.42
C GLN A 123 0.20 -10.79 29.77
N ASP A 124 0.52 -12.09 29.80
CA ASP A 124 0.81 -12.78 31.05
C ASP A 124 2.03 -12.17 31.76
N GLY A 125 1.86 -11.84 33.05
CA GLY A 125 2.88 -11.16 33.85
C GLY A 125 3.20 -9.72 33.46
N ALA A 126 2.50 -9.11 32.48
CA ALA A 126 2.77 -7.75 32.02
C ALA A 126 2.33 -6.69 33.05
N ILE A 127 3.16 -5.66 33.25
CA ILE A 127 2.88 -4.58 34.22
C ILE A 127 1.70 -3.69 33.79
N ARG A 128 1.49 -3.55 32.48
CA ARG A 128 0.35 -2.82 31.88
C ARG A 128 -0.26 -3.67 30.77
N ALA A 129 -0.84 -4.81 31.12
CA ALA A 129 -1.39 -5.78 30.15
C ALA A 129 -2.29 -5.12 29.08
N GLY A 130 -3.13 -4.16 29.46
CA GLY A 130 -4.04 -3.48 28.52
C GLY A 130 -3.37 -2.61 27.44
N GLN A 131 -2.07 -2.33 27.57
CA GLN A 131 -1.28 -1.61 26.57
C GLN A 131 -0.79 -2.51 25.42
N ILE A 132 -0.72 -3.84 25.65
CA ILE A 132 -0.21 -4.83 24.70
C ILE A 132 -1.38 -5.36 23.87
N LEU A 133 -1.22 -5.34 22.55
CA LEU A 133 -2.14 -5.95 21.58
C LEU A 133 -1.35 -6.67 20.49
N VAL A 134 -2.02 -7.52 19.72
CA VAL A 134 -1.45 -8.04 18.48
C VAL A 134 -1.77 -7.06 17.36
N ALA A 135 -0.75 -6.69 16.60
CA ALA A 135 -0.85 -5.94 15.35
C ALA A 135 -0.14 -6.76 14.27
N HIS A 136 -0.81 -7.82 13.82
CA HIS A 136 -0.25 -8.82 12.91
C HIS A 136 -0.34 -8.34 11.45
N PRO A 137 0.79 -8.06 10.78
CA PRO A 137 0.82 -7.62 9.39
C PRO A 137 0.93 -8.80 8.41
N PHE A 138 0.81 -8.53 7.11
CA PHE A 138 1.12 -9.51 6.05
C PHE A 138 2.36 -9.09 5.26
N ASN A 139 3.25 -10.03 4.97
CA ASN A 139 4.47 -9.77 4.22
C ASN A 139 4.20 -9.68 2.70
N PRO A 140 4.66 -8.65 1.97
CA PRO A 140 5.45 -7.50 2.44
C PRO A 140 4.60 -6.43 3.16
N VAL A 141 4.99 -6.14 4.42
CA VAL A 141 4.26 -5.23 5.34
C VAL A 141 4.06 -3.83 4.75
N TYR A 142 4.99 -3.36 3.92
CA TYR A 142 4.89 -2.05 3.30
C TYR A 142 3.88 -1.99 2.14
N LEU A 143 3.51 -3.10 1.48
CA LEU A 143 2.50 -3.11 0.40
C LEU A 143 1.16 -3.70 0.80
N LEU A 144 1.14 -4.81 1.55
CA LEU A 144 -0.11 -5.46 1.93
C LEU A 144 -0.73 -4.70 3.10
N PRO A 145 -1.89 -4.06 2.92
CA PRO A 145 -2.36 -3.08 3.88
C PRO A 145 -3.02 -3.71 5.12
N LEU A 146 -3.40 -4.98 5.07
CA LEU A 146 -4.13 -5.61 6.18
C LEU A 146 -3.25 -5.71 7.43
N VAL A 147 -3.80 -5.29 8.57
CA VAL A 147 -3.24 -5.55 9.90
C VAL A 147 -4.33 -6.12 10.78
N GLU A 148 -4.18 -7.34 11.26
CA GLU A 148 -5.09 -7.90 12.25
C GLU A 148 -4.77 -7.31 13.62
N LEU A 149 -5.69 -6.48 14.11
CA LEU A 149 -5.66 -5.92 15.46
C LEU A 149 -6.46 -6.82 16.39
N VAL A 150 -5.76 -7.53 17.28
CA VAL A 150 -6.37 -8.46 18.24
C VAL A 150 -6.17 -7.91 19.66
N PRO A 151 -7.24 -7.46 20.34
CA PRO A 151 -7.19 -7.11 21.76
C PRO A 151 -7.18 -8.37 22.63
N GLY A 152 -6.53 -8.28 23.79
CA GLY A 152 -6.77 -9.20 24.89
C GLY A 152 -7.91 -8.72 25.78
N ALA A 153 -8.34 -9.54 26.73
CA ALA A 153 -9.40 -9.17 27.67
C ALA A 153 -9.05 -7.93 28.52
N ALA A 154 -7.77 -7.67 28.75
CA ALA A 154 -7.29 -6.51 29.50
C ALA A 154 -7.16 -5.24 28.65
N THR A 155 -7.27 -5.33 27.32
CA THR A 155 -7.05 -4.20 26.40
C THR A 155 -8.24 -3.25 26.41
N ASP A 156 -8.01 -1.98 26.74
CA ASP A 156 -9.04 -0.95 26.70
C ASP A 156 -9.48 -0.69 25.24
N PRO A 157 -10.79 -0.65 24.92
CA PRO A 157 -11.29 -0.26 23.61
C PRO A 157 -10.74 1.07 23.05
N ALA A 158 -10.34 2.01 23.92
CA ALA A 158 -9.69 3.25 23.54
C ALA A 158 -8.31 3.01 22.90
N VAL A 159 -7.53 2.05 23.39
CA VAL A 159 -6.23 1.68 22.81
C VAL A 159 -6.42 1.10 21.41
N ILE A 160 -7.42 0.23 21.22
CA ILE A 160 -7.76 -0.29 19.88
C ILE A 160 -8.19 0.83 18.93
N THR A 161 -8.99 1.78 19.42
CA THR A 161 -9.44 2.91 18.61
C THR A 161 -8.27 3.80 18.20
N HIS A 162 -7.35 4.05 19.13
CA HIS A 162 -6.12 4.81 18.87
C HIS A 162 -5.21 4.10 17.86
N ALA A 163 -4.97 2.80 18.04
CA ALA A 163 -4.18 1.99 17.12
C ALA A 163 -4.76 1.95 15.70
N LYS A 164 -6.10 1.85 15.58
CA LYS A 164 -6.79 1.94 14.28
C LYS A 164 -6.55 3.26 13.59
N GLY A 165 -6.64 4.38 14.32
CA GLY A 165 -6.36 5.71 13.80
C GLY A 165 -4.95 5.79 13.22
N ILE A 166 -3.94 5.41 14.00
CA ILE A 166 -2.54 5.40 13.55
C ILE A 166 -2.35 4.56 12.29
N LEU A 167 -2.85 3.32 12.28
CA LEU A 167 -2.70 2.44 11.11
C LEU A 167 -3.43 2.97 9.87
N THR A 168 -4.58 3.60 10.06
CA THR A 168 -5.35 4.22 8.96
C THR A 168 -4.64 5.44 8.37
N ASP A 169 -3.99 6.26 9.22
CA ASP A 169 -3.15 7.39 8.82
C ASP A 169 -1.93 6.92 8.01
N LEU A 170 -1.39 5.75 8.35
CA LEU A 170 -0.32 5.10 7.59
C LEU A 170 -0.81 4.46 6.29
N GLY A 171 -2.10 4.48 5.97
CA GLY A 171 -2.70 3.86 4.79
C GLY A 171 -2.92 2.34 4.90
N MET A 172 -2.89 1.80 6.12
CA MET A 172 -3.15 0.38 6.42
C MET A 172 -4.64 0.17 6.74
N TYR A 173 -5.10 -1.07 6.63
CA TYR A 173 -6.44 -1.51 7.01
C TYR A 173 -6.40 -2.28 8.34
N PRO A 174 -6.76 -1.65 9.46
CA PRO A 174 -6.77 -2.31 10.77
C PRO A 174 -8.03 -3.18 10.94
N LEU A 175 -7.92 -4.47 10.64
CA LEU A 175 -8.99 -5.43 10.84
C LEU A 175 -9.13 -5.77 12.32
N HIS A 176 -10.22 -5.35 12.93
CA HIS A 176 -10.51 -5.66 14.33
C HIS A 176 -10.96 -7.11 14.49
N VAL A 177 -10.09 -7.94 15.05
CA VAL A 177 -10.41 -9.30 15.45
C VAL A 177 -11.12 -9.24 16.80
N ARG A 178 -12.39 -9.65 16.84
CA ARG A 178 -13.27 -9.40 18.00
C ARG A 178 -12.96 -10.27 19.21
N ALA A 179 -12.38 -11.44 19.00
CA ALA A 179 -12.03 -12.39 20.03
C ALA A 179 -10.72 -13.04 19.64
N GLU A 180 -9.79 -13.10 20.59
CA GLU A 180 -8.54 -13.80 20.38
C GLU A 180 -8.77 -15.29 20.10
N ILE A 181 -7.94 -15.83 19.23
CA ILE A 181 -7.89 -17.23 18.83
C ILE A 181 -6.47 -17.51 18.34
N ASP A 182 -6.02 -18.76 18.44
CA ASP A 182 -4.74 -19.17 17.87
C ASP A 182 -4.73 -18.89 16.36
N ALA A 183 -3.66 -18.25 15.89
CA ALA A 183 -3.45 -17.88 14.50
C ALA A 183 -4.50 -16.91 13.89
N HIS A 184 -5.19 -16.15 14.73
CA HIS A 184 -6.07 -15.04 14.32
C HIS A 184 -7.12 -15.45 13.28
N ILE A 185 -7.39 -14.65 12.23
CA ILE A 185 -8.37 -15.00 11.19
C ILE A 185 -7.67 -15.45 9.92
N ALA A 186 -6.79 -14.62 9.37
CA ALA A 186 -6.20 -14.84 8.05
C ALA A 186 -5.22 -16.02 8.03
N ASP A 187 -4.37 -16.14 9.05
CA ASP A 187 -3.41 -17.25 9.12
C ASP A 187 -4.11 -18.60 9.29
N ARG A 188 -5.30 -18.64 9.90
CA ARG A 188 -6.12 -19.87 9.90
C ARG A 188 -6.55 -20.30 8.49
N PHE A 189 -6.83 -19.34 7.60
CA PHE A 189 -7.13 -19.66 6.20
C PHE A 189 -5.88 -20.09 5.44
N LEU A 190 -4.75 -19.42 5.65
CA LEU A 190 -3.47 -19.78 5.02
C LEU A 190 -3.03 -21.18 5.47
N GLU A 191 -3.11 -21.46 6.76
CA GLU A 191 -2.77 -22.76 7.35
C GLU A 191 -3.70 -23.86 6.84
N ALA A 192 -5.01 -23.59 6.72
CA ALA A 192 -5.94 -24.54 6.13
C ALA A 192 -5.54 -24.89 4.68
N VAL A 193 -5.22 -23.91 3.84
CA VAL A 193 -4.77 -24.17 2.45
C VAL A 193 -3.43 -24.91 2.44
N TRP A 194 -2.50 -24.53 3.31
CA TRP A 194 -1.18 -25.14 3.42
C TRP A 194 -1.24 -26.62 3.81
N ARG A 195 -2.04 -26.97 4.82
CA ARG A 195 -2.20 -28.37 5.26
C ARG A 195 -2.73 -29.26 4.14
N GLU A 196 -3.65 -28.77 3.32
CA GLU A 196 -4.17 -29.52 2.17
C GLU A 196 -3.06 -29.73 1.14
N ALA A 197 -2.30 -28.67 0.84
CA ALA A 197 -1.19 -28.72 -0.10
C ALA A 197 -0.15 -29.76 0.31
N LEU A 198 0.20 -29.84 1.60
CA LEU A 198 1.14 -30.85 2.11
C LEU A 198 0.67 -32.28 1.83
N TRP A 199 -0.61 -32.58 2.05
CA TRP A 199 -1.17 -33.90 1.73
C TRP A 199 -1.18 -34.18 0.23
N LEU A 200 -1.56 -33.21 -0.59
CA LEU A 200 -1.56 -33.35 -2.05
C LEU A 200 -0.16 -33.67 -2.61
N VAL A 201 0.88 -33.03 -2.07
CA VAL A 201 2.28 -33.33 -2.45
C VAL A 201 2.69 -34.71 -1.94
N LYS A 202 2.49 -34.98 -0.65
CA LYS A 202 2.90 -36.25 -0.04
C LYS A 202 2.28 -37.46 -0.75
N ASP A 203 0.99 -37.37 -1.06
CA ASP A 203 0.24 -38.48 -1.66
C ASP A 203 0.43 -38.54 -3.19
N GLY A 204 1.28 -37.67 -3.76
CA GLY A 204 1.62 -37.65 -5.19
C GLY A 204 0.48 -37.21 -6.10
N ILE A 205 -0.49 -36.46 -5.57
CA ILE A 205 -1.64 -35.94 -6.33
C ILE A 205 -1.26 -34.73 -7.16
N ALA A 206 -0.38 -33.87 -6.63
CA ALA A 206 0.10 -32.68 -7.31
C ALA A 206 1.51 -32.30 -6.84
N THR A 207 2.26 -31.64 -7.71
CA THR A 207 3.53 -30.98 -7.39
C THR A 207 3.30 -29.58 -6.78
N THR A 208 4.34 -28.99 -6.18
CA THR A 208 4.29 -27.60 -5.69
C THR A 208 3.85 -26.62 -6.78
N GLU A 209 4.35 -26.80 -8.01
CA GLU A 209 4.02 -25.93 -9.14
C GLU A 209 2.55 -26.09 -9.57
N GLU A 210 2.02 -27.31 -9.60
CA GLU A 210 0.61 -27.54 -9.96
C GLU A 210 -0.35 -26.93 -8.93
N ILE A 211 -0.03 -27.05 -7.64
CA ILE A 211 -0.81 -26.43 -6.56
C ILE A 211 -0.77 -24.89 -6.69
N ASP A 212 0.43 -24.33 -6.87
CA ASP A 212 0.62 -22.90 -7.09
C ASP A 212 -0.14 -22.41 -8.33
N ASN A 213 -0.11 -23.15 -9.43
CA ASN A 213 -0.79 -22.81 -10.68
C ASN A 213 -2.32 -22.87 -10.54
N ALA A 214 -2.86 -23.81 -9.75
CA ALA A 214 -4.28 -23.85 -9.41
C ALA A 214 -4.75 -22.57 -8.68
N ILE A 215 -3.87 -21.98 -7.85
CA ILE A 215 -4.11 -20.71 -7.18
C ILE A 215 -3.95 -19.53 -8.14
N ARG A 216 -2.79 -19.41 -8.80
CA ARG A 216 -2.39 -18.28 -9.67
C ARG A 216 -3.31 -18.10 -10.87
N TYR A 217 -3.76 -19.20 -11.48
CA TYR A 217 -4.62 -19.18 -12.67
C TYR A 217 -6.09 -19.46 -12.35
N GLY A 218 -6.43 -19.74 -11.09
CA GLY A 218 -7.77 -20.13 -10.66
C GLY A 218 -8.35 -19.19 -9.63
N PHE A 219 -8.56 -19.70 -8.41
CA PHE A 219 -9.33 -18.97 -7.39
C PHE A 219 -8.60 -17.79 -6.75
N GLY A 220 -7.26 -17.76 -6.80
CA GLY A 220 -6.47 -16.66 -6.25
C GLY A 220 -6.79 -15.31 -6.90
N LEU A 221 -7.03 -15.29 -8.22
CA LEU A 221 -7.45 -14.07 -8.95
C LEU A 221 -8.80 -13.53 -8.46
N ARG A 222 -9.74 -14.43 -8.09
CA ARG A 222 -11.03 -14.00 -7.52
C ARG A 222 -10.84 -13.43 -6.12
N TRP A 223 -10.02 -14.07 -5.29
CA TRP A 223 -9.77 -13.65 -3.91
C TRP A 223 -9.02 -12.33 -3.80
N ALA A 224 -8.18 -11.99 -4.77
CA ALA A 224 -7.50 -10.69 -4.82
C ALA A 224 -8.48 -9.50 -4.86
N GLN A 225 -9.67 -9.68 -5.44
CA GLN A 225 -10.65 -8.60 -5.65
C GLN A 225 -11.96 -8.79 -4.87
N MET A 226 -12.33 -10.03 -4.52
CA MET A 226 -13.55 -10.36 -3.75
C MET A 226 -13.29 -11.49 -2.75
N GLY A 227 -13.69 -11.29 -1.50
CA GLY A 227 -13.53 -12.31 -0.45
C GLY A 227 -14.36 -13.58 -0.71
N LEU A 228 -14.16 -14.60 0.13
CA LEU A 228 -14.82 -15.90 0.02
C LEU A 228 -16.35 -15.79 -0.09
N PHE A 229 -16.97 -15.04 0.83
CA PHE A 229 -18.42 -14.89 0.88
C PHE A 229 -18.98 -14.07 -0.29
N GLU A 230 -18.27 -13.05 -0.77
CA GLU A 230 -18.72 -12.28 -1.93
C GLU A 230 -18.65 -13.12 -3.20
N THR A 231 -17.54 -13.85 -3.37
CA THR A 231 -17.37 -14.79 -4.49
C THR A 231 -18.48 -15.85 -4.51
N TYR A 232 -18.83 -16.42 -3.35
CA TYR A 232 -19.90 -17.42 -3.26
C TYR A 232 -21.30 -16.82 -3.38
N ARG A 233 -21.49 -15.56 -2.96
CA ARG A 233 -22.74 -14.83 -3.19
C ARG A 233 -23.00 -14.68 -4.69
N VAL A 234 -21.98 -14.33 -5.47
CA VAL A 234 -22.08 -14.24 -6.94
C VAL A 234 -22.36 -15.62 -7.55
N ALA A 235 -21.71 -16.67 -7.05
CA ALA A 235 -21.96 -18.05 -7.50
C ALA A 235 -23.40 -18.53 -7.20
N GLY A 236 -24.07 -17.95 -6.20
CA GLY A 236 -25.48 -18.19 -5.91
C GLY A 236 -26.48 -17.52 -6.86
N GLY A 237 -26.00 -16.73 -7.84
CA GLY A 237 -26.85 -16.00 -8.80
C GLY A 237 -27.77 -14.97 -8.13
N GLU A 238 -28.88 -14.63 -8.79
CA GLU A 238 -29.84 -13.63 -8.30
C GLU A 238 -30.42 -13.97 -6.92
N ALA A 239 -30.55 -15.27 -6.62
CA ALA A 239 -31.03 -15.76 -5.33
C ALA A 239 -29.97 -15.67 -4.20
N GLY A 240 -28.71 -15.40 -4.56
CA GLY A 240 -27.63 -15.04 -3.67
C GLY A 240 -27.16 -16.15 -2.72
N MET A 241 -26.55 -15.74 -1.61
CA MET A 241 -25.84 -16.65 -0.69
C MET A 241 -26.73 -17.76 -0.10
N ARG A 242 -28.00 -17.48 0.21
CA ARG A 242 -28.91 -18.50 0.75
C ARG A 242 -29.12 -19.64 -0.25
N HIS A 243 -29.26 -19.32 -1.53
CA HIS A 243 -29.38 -20.32 -2.58
C HIS A 243 -28.09 -21.12 -2.74
N PHE A 244 -26.94 -20.44 -2.80
CA PHE A 244 -25.63 -21.10 -2.83
C PHE A 244 -25.48 -22.10 -1.67
N MET A 245 -25.81 -21.69 -0.43
CA MET A 245 -25.75 -22.57 0.74
C MET A 245 -26.73 -23.74 0.65
N ALA A 246 -27.93 -23.55 0.12
CA ALA A 246 -28.88 -24.65 -0.06
C ALA A 246 -28.40 -25.67 -1.12
N GLN A 247 -27.75 -25.19 -2.18
CA GLN A 247 -27.23 -26.01 -3.26
C GLN A 247 -25.96 -26.78 -2.86
N PHE A 248 -24.98 -26.10 -2.26
CA PHE A 248 -23.65 -26.65 -1.98
C PHE A 248 -23.41 -27.01 -0.52
N GLY A 249 -24.26 -26.56 0.41
CA GLY A 249 -24.20 -26.93 1.82
C GLY A 249 -24.24 -28.44 2.07
N PRO A 250 -25.06 -29.25 1.36
CA PRO A 250 -25.02 -30.70 1.47
C PRO A 250 -23.65 -31.31 1.13
N CYS A 251 -22.89 -30.70 0.22
CA CYS A 251 -21.56 -31.18 -0.18
C CYS A 251 -20.52 -31.04 0.93
N LEU A 252 -20.76 -30.20 1.95
CA LEU A 252 -19.84 -30.05 3.10
C LEU A 252 -19.74 -31.32 3.96
N GLN A 253 -20.69 -32.25 3.83
CA GLN A 253 -20.62 -33.57 4.49
C GLN A 253 -19.74 -34.56 3.74
N TRP A 254 -19.36 -34.26 2.50
CA TRP A 254 -18.50 -35.13 1.70
C TRP A 254 -17.06 -35.03 2.21
N PRO A 255 -16.30 -36.15 2.21
CA PRO A 255 -14.94 -36.18 2.76
C PRO A 255 -13.92 -35.62 1.76
N TRP A 256 -14.19 -34.43 1.20
CA TRP A 256 -13.34 -33.81 0.19
C TRP A 256 -12.03 -33.29 0.78
N THR A 257 -12.09 -32.58 1.90
CA THR A 257 -10.93 -32.08 2.64
C THR A 257 -11.22 -32.19 4.14
N LYS A 258 -10.21 -32.54 4.95
CA LYS A 258 -10.33 -32.70 6.41
C LYS A 258 -9.09 -32.12 7.09
N LEU A 259 -9.03 -30.80 7.12
CA LEU A 259 -7.82 -30.04 7.45
C LEU A 259 -7.53 -29.93 8.96
N THR A 260 -7.72 -31.03 9.68
CA THR A 260 -7.39 -31.15 11.10
C THR A 260 -6.12 -31.96 11.35
N ASP A 261 -5.52 -32.52 10.30
CA ASP A 261 -4.33 -33.37 10.38
C ASP A 261 -3.25 -32.89 9.40
N VAL A 262 -2.00 -33.22 9.69
CA VAL A 262 -0.83 -32.92 8.86
C VAL A 262 -0.06 -34.21 8.62
N PRO A 263 0.59 -34.36 7.46
CA PRO A 263 1.48 -35.49 7.30
C PRO A 263 2.63 -35.43 8.32
N GLU A 264 3.18 -36.60 8.64
CA GLU A 264 4.43 -36.65 9.42
C GLU A 264 5.49 -35.82 8.70
N PHE A 265 6.02 -34.79 9.37
CA PHE A 265 6.95 -33.84 8.79
C PHE A 265 8.36 -34.40 8.82
N THR A 266 8.61 -35.40 7.97
CA THR A 266 9.88 -36.10 7.85
C THR A 266 10.88 -35.32 7.00
N ASP A 267 12.18 -35.57 7.21
CA ASP A 267 13.24 -35.00 6.35
C ASP A 267 13.01 -35.33 4.87
N GLU A 268 12.50 -36.53 4.56
CA GLU A 268 12.15 -36.92 3.18
C GLU A 268 11.07 -36.03 2.56
N LEU A 269 10.01 -35.70 3.31
CA LEU A 269 8.96 -34.82 2.83
C LEU A 269 9.47 -33.38 2.67
N VAL A 270 10.32 -32.92 3.60
CA VAL A 270 10.96 -31.61 3.55
C VAL A 270 11.84 -31.49 2.30
N ASP A 271 12.73 -32.46 2.08
CA ASP A 271 13.62 -32.51 0.91
C ASP A 271 12.81 -32.57 -0.40
N LEU A 272 11.73 -33.38 -0.44
CA LEU A 272 10.85 -33.46 -1.60
C LEU A 272 10.23 -32.10 -1.96
N ILE A 273 9.71 -31.37 -0.97
CA ILE A 273 9.09 -30.05 -1.17
C ILE A 273 10.15 -29.02 -1.55
N ALA A 274 11.30 -29.02 -0.88
CA ALA A 274 12.41 -28.11 -1.14
C ALA A 274 12.94 -28.29 -2.58
N ASP A 275 13.20 -29.53 -3.01
CA ASP A 275 13.66 -29.85 -4.35
C ASP A 275 12.63 -29.45 -5.43
N GLN A 276 11.33 -29.60 -5.15
CA GLN A 276 10.27 -29.15 -6.07
C GLN A 276 10.24 -27.62 -6.18
N SER A 277 10.34 -26.92 -5.05
CA SER A 277 10.41 -25.45 -4.99
C SER A 277 11.63 -24.91 -5.75
N ASP A 278 12.81 -25.52 -5.53
CA ASP A 278 14.06 -25.12 -6.20
C ASP A 278 14.01 -25.38 -7.70
N ARG A 279 13.38 -26.47 -8.15
CA ARG A 279 13.15 -26.70 -9.59
C ARG A 279 12.24 -25.65 -10.21
N GLN A 280 11.22 -25.21 -9.49
CA GLN A 280 10.25 -24.22 -9.98
C GLN A 280 10.85 -22.81 -10.08
N SER A 281 11.65 -22.39 -9.10
CA SER A 281 12.06 -20.97 -8.99
C SER A 281 13.51 -20.74 -8.58
N GLY A 282 14.31 -21.79 -8.36
CA GLY A 282 15.73 -21.69 -7.96
C GLY A 282 16.66 -21.10 -9.02
N HIS A 283 16.16 -20.86 -10.24
CA HIS A 283 16.88 -20.09 -11.27
C HIS A 283 16.88 -18.58 -11.01
N MET A 284 16.10 -18.09 -10.03
CA MET A 284 16.08 -16.71 -9.57
C MET A 284 16.56 -16.64 -8.12
N SER A 285 17.28 -15.58 -7.78
CA SER A 285 17.56 -15.26 -6.39
C SER A 285 16.29 -14.84 -5.64
N ILE A 286 16.28 -15.01 -4.32
CA ILE A 286 15.17 -14.55 -3.46
C ILE A 286 14.87 -13.07 -3.67
N ARG A 287 15.89 -12.24 -3.90
CA ARG A 287 15.73 -10.80 -4.17
C ARG A 287 15.06 -10.52 -5.51
N GLU A 288 15.32 -11.32 -6.53
CA GLU A 288 14.63 -11.21 -7.82
C GLU A 288 13.17 -11.65 -7.70
N LEU A 289 12.89 -12.72 -6.95
CA LEU A 289 11.53 -13.18 -6.67
C LEU A 289 10.71 -12.15 -5.88
N GLU A 290 11.31 -11.53 -4.85
CA GLU A 290 10.68 -10.44 -4.10
C GLU A 290 10.37 -9.22 -4.98
N ARG A 291 11.30 -8.82 -5.85
CA ARG A 291 11.08 -7.72 -6.80
C ARG A 291 9.96 -8.04 -7.78
N LEU A 292 9.94 -9.27 -8.32
CA LEU A 292 8.88 -9.72 -9.21
C LEU A 292 7.51 -9.71 -8.50
N ARG A 293 7.44 -10.28 -7.30
CA ARG A 293 6.22 -10.29 -6.48
C ARG A 293 5.73 -8.87 -6.22
N ASP A 294 6.61 -7.98 -5.77
CA ASP A 294 6.22 -6.63 -5.38
C ASP A 294 5.79 -5.78 -6.58
N ASN A 295 6.43 -5.94 -7.75
CA ASN A 295 5.99 -5.31 -8.99
C ASN A 295 4.57 -5.77 -9.37
N ASN A 296 4.31 -7.08 -9.28
CA ASN A 296 2.99 -7.63 -9.55
C ASN A 296 1.95 -7.12 -8.55
N LEU A 297 2.31 -7.01 -7.26
CA LEU A 297 1.43 -6.43 -6.22
C LEU A 297 1.10 -4.97 -6.52
N VAL A 298 2.08 -4.15 -6.92
CA VAL A 298 1.84 -2.75 -7.33
C VAL A 298 0.84 -2.71 -8.49
N ALA A 299 1.05 -3.50 -9.54
CA ALA A 299 0.15 -3.52 -10.70
C ALA A 299 -1.28 -3.94 -10.31
N ILE A 300 -1.43 -4.99 -9.50
CA ILE A 300 -2.74 -5.47 -9.03
C ILE A 300 -3.43 -4.41 -8.17
N LEU A 301 -2.72 -3.82 -7.20
CA LEU A 301 -3.27 -2.83 -6.28
C LEU A 301 -3.70 -1.56 -7.02
N ARG A 302 -2.92 -1.10 -8.01
CA ARG A 302 -3.28 0.05 -8.85
C ARG A 302 -4.48 -0.23 -9.75
N ALA A 303 -4.57 -1.43 -10.33
CA ALA A 303 -5.76 -1.84 -11.08
C ALA A 303 -7.02 -1.85 -10.19
N LEU A 304 -6.92 -2.35 -8.95
CA LEU A 304 -8.01 -2.31 -7.98
C LEU A 304 -8.34 -0.87 -7.54
N LYS A 305 -7.33 0.01 -7.42
CA LYS A 305 -7.51 1.44 -7.09
C LYS A 305 -8.37 2.12 -8.15
N GLN A 306 -8.06 1.90 -9.43
CA GLN A 306 -8.81 2.43 -10.56
C GLN A 306 -10.27 1.95 -10.58
N GLN A 307 -10.53 0.72 -10.14
CA GLN A 307 -11.89 0.15 -10.03
C GLN A 307 -12.58 0.47 -8.69
N GLU A 308 -11.93 1.22 -7.81
CA GLU A 308 -12.46 1.55 -6.48
C GLU A 308 -12.80 0.32 -5.63
N ALA A 309 -12.11 -0.80 -5.82
CA ALA A 309 -12.47 -2.09 -5.25
C ALA A 309 -11.43 -2.62 -4.25
N ALA A 310 -11.88 -3.43 -3.29
CA ALA A 310 -11.03 -4.12 -2.31
C ALA A 310 -9.93 -3.19 -1.70
N ALA A 311 -8.68 -3.64 -1.70
CA ALA A 311 -7.53 -2.86 -1.21
C ALA A 311 -7.30 -1.57 -2.01
N GLY A 312 -7.73 -1.51 -3.27
CA GLY A 312 -7.65 -0.30 -4.10
C GLY A 312 -8.45 0.88 -3.56
N ARG A 313 -9.62 0.62 -2.95
CA ARG A 313 -10.41 1.65 -2.27
C ARG A 313 -9.63 2.31 -1.15
N LEU A 314 -8.94 1.50 -0.34
CA LEU A 314 -8.11 1.99 0.76
C LEU A 314 -6.98 2.89 0.25
N ILE A 315 -6.31 2.46 -0.83
CA ILE A 315 -5.21 3.25 -1.43
C ILE A 315 -5.74 4.58 -1.95
N ARG A 316 -6.87 4.60 -2.66
CA ARG A 316 -7.50 5.85 -3.11
C ARG A 316 -7.87 6.76 -1.94
N ASP A 317 -8.55 6.23 -0.93
CA ASP A 317 -8.96 7.01 0.23
C ASP A 317 -7.75 7.57 1.00
N HIS A 318 -6.59 6.89 0.96
CA HIS A 318 -5.35 7.37 1.56
C HIS A 318 -4.62 8.39 0.67
N ASP A 319 -4.64 8.19 -0.65
CA ASP A 319 -4.14 9.15 -1.64
C ASP A 319 -4.84 10.50 -1.52
N ASP A 320 -6.17 10.49 -1.36
CA ASP A 320 -6.99 11.68 -1.09
C ASP A 320 -6.59 12.37 0.23
N ARG A 321 -6.15 11.62 1.25
CA ARG A 321 -5.67 12.18 2.52
C ARG A 321 -4.27 12.78 2.41
N LEU A 322 -3.42 12.21 1.54
CA LEU A 322 -2.07 12.73 1.28
C LEU A 322 -2.12 14.00 0.42
N ARG A 323 -3.12 14.12 -0.45
CA ARG A 323 -3.31 15.27 -1.32
C ARG A 323 -3.57 16.54 -0.50
N GLY A 324 -2.59 17.44 -0.50
CA GLY A 324 -2.72 18.80 0.03
C GLY A 324 -3.19 19.78 -1.04
N PRO A 325 -3.46 21.06 -0.68
CA PRO A 325 -3.59 22.11 -1.68
C PRO A 325 -2.30 22.23 -2.49
N LEU A 326 -2.40 22.63 -3.76
CA LEU A 326 -1.21 23.04 -4.52
C LEU A 326 -0.52 24.19 -3.79
N GLY A 327 0.82 24.20 -3.83
CA GLY A 327 1.63 25.31 -3.34
C GLY A 327 1.47 26.56 -4.21
N ASP A 328 2.10 27.65 -3.77
CA ASP A 328 2.09 28.93 -4.48
C ASP A 328 3.29 29.07 -5.45
N ASP A 329 3.90 27.94 -5.85
CA ASP A 329 5.05 27.90 -6.74
C ASP A 329 4.71 28.52 -8.11
N VAL A 330 5.71 29.12 -8.74
CA VAL A 330 5.58 29.76 -10.05
C VAL A 330 6.73 29.25 -10.93
N PRO A 331 6.47 28.34 -11.88
CA PRO A 331 5.19 27.66 -12.15
C PRO A 331 4.70 26.72 -11.05
N LEU A 332 3.39 26.45 -11.06
CA LEU A 332 2.76 25.50 -10.15
C LEU A 332 3.29 24.07 -10.38
N VAL A 333 3.74 23.42 -9.31
CA VAL A 333 3.99 21.97 -9.31
C VAL A 333 2.66 21.24 -9.13
N THR A 334 2.08 20.79 -10.24
CA THR A 334 0.74 20.16 -10.27
C THR A 334 0.77 18.67 -10.04
N VAL A 335 1.89 17.99 -10.33
CA VAL A 335 2.06 16.55 -10.05
C VAL A 335 3.42 16.32 -9.45
N GLN A 336 3.51 15.43 -8.46
CA GLN A 336 4.77 14.90 -7.96
C GLN A 336 4.55 13.44 -7.60
N ARG A 337 5.25 12.52 -8.26
CA ARG A 337 5.10 11.07 -8.03
C ARG A 337 6.31 10.26 -8.48
N LYS A 338 6.31 8.99 -8.08
CA LYS A 338 7.20 7.98 -8.62
C LYS A 338 6.54 7.28 -9.82
N ILE A 339 7.27 7.08 -10.92
CA ILE A 339 6.75 6.36 -12.10
C ILE A 339 6.47 4.90 -11.69
N PRO A 340 5.22 4.42 -11.81
CA PRO A 340 4.86 3.08 -11.37
C PRO A 340 5.21 2.02 -12.42
N VAL A 341 5.33 0.78 -11.97
CA VAL A 341 5.78 -0.33 -12.85
C VAL A 341 4.77 -0.72 -13.93
N ASP A 342 3.47 -0.46 -13.74
CA ASP A 342 2.40 -0.71 -14.73
C ASP A 342 2.33 0.37 -15.83
N TRP A 343 3.26 1.31 -15.82
CA TRP A 343 3.39 2.36 -16.84
C TRP A 343 4.47 2.07 -17.88
N THR A 344 5.32 1.07 -17.64
CA THR A 344 6.42 0.75 -18.55
C THR A 344 6.01 -0.23 -19.65
N ASP A 345 6.61 -0.07 -20.82
CA ASP A 345 6.52 -1.00 -21.95
C ASP A 345 7.43 -2.22 -21.77
N MET A 346 7.50 -3.08 -22.78
CA MET A 346 8.38 -4.27 -22.76
C MET A 346 9.88 -3.93 -22.75
N ASN A 347 10.25 -2.70 -23.10
CA ASN A 347 11.64 -2.22 -23.06
C ASN A 347 12.00 -1.61 -21.69
N GLY A 348 11.04 -1.50 -20.77
CA GLY A 348 11.23 -0.88 -19.46
C GLY A 348 11.17 0.65 -19.49
N HIS A 349 10.72 1.25 -20.60
CA HIS A 349 10.49 2.69 -20.73
C HIS A 349 9.03 3.02 -20.44
N MET A 350 8.75 4.19 -19.88
CA MET A 350 7.38 4.67 -19.75
C MET A 350 6.69 4.70 -21.12
N ASN A 351 5.53 4.06 -21.22
CA ASN A 351 4.75 3.99 -22.46
C ASN A 351 4.26 5.39 -22.89
N GLU A 352 4.23 5.66 -24.19
CA GLU A 352 3.87 6.96 -24.76
C GLU A 352 2.49 7.45 -24.30
N GLY A 353 1.52 6.55 -24.13
CA GLY A 353 0.18 6.91 -23.66
C GLY A 353 0.16 7.40 -22.21
N ARG A 354 1.14 7.02 -21.39
CA ARG A 354 1.23 7.41 -19.97
C ARG A 354 1.70 8.83 -19.78
N TYR A 355 2.45 9.40 -20.72
CA TYR A 355 2.80 10.82 -20.69
C TYR A 355 1.55 11.68 -20.89
N GLY A 356 0.70 11.33 -21.85
CA GLY A 356 -0.59 11.99 -22.04
C GLY A 356 -1.48 11.91 -20.80
N GLN A 357 -1.53 10.74 -20.15
CA GLN A 357 -2.22 10.60 -18.86
C GLN A 357 -1.61 11.52 -17.78
N LEU A 358 -0.29 11.54 -17.64
CA LEU A 358 0.40 12.41 -16.67
C LEU A 358 0.11 13.90 -16.85
N PHE A 359 0.10 14.40 -18.09
CA PHE A 359 -0.23 15.80 -18.37
C PHE A 359 -1.74 16.07 -18.19
N SER A 360 -2.60 15.09 -18.47
CA SER A 360 -4.02 15.17 -18.11
C SER A 360 -4.19 15.31 -16.60
N ASP A 361 -3.54 14.46 -15.79
CA ASP A 361 -3.56 14.52 -14.33
C ASP A 361 -3.09 15.92 -13.85
N ALA A 362 -2.01 16.46 -14.43
CA ALA A 362 -1.50 17.80 -14.11
C ALA A 362 -2.50 18.92 -14.42
N SER A 363 -3.21 18.82 -15.56
CA SER A 363 -4.26 19.76 -15.91
C SER A 363 -5.46 19.68 -14.96
N GLU A 364 -5.83 18.48 -14.51
CA GLU A 364 -6.92 18.26 -13.55
C GLU A 364 -6.61 18.89 -12.18
N GLU A 365 -5.37 18.79 -11.72
CA GLU A 365 -4.94 19.44 -10.47
C GLU A 365 -5.01 20.97 -10.56
N LEU A 366 -4.58 21.55 -11.70
CA LEU A 366 -4.75 22.98 -11.92
C LEU A 366 -6.23 23.37 -11.98
N MET A 367 -7.07 22.57 -12.63
CA MET A 367 -8.53 22.81 -12.69
C MET A 367 -9.15 22.81 -11.29
N ALA A 368 -8.83 21.82 -10.46
CA ALA A 368 -9.29 21.77 -9.09
C ALA A 368 -8.82 22.99 -8.28
N HIS A 369 -7.56 23.40 -8.46
CA HIS A 369 -7.00 24.57 -7.77
C HIS A 369 -7.71 25.89 -8.11
N VAL A 370 -8.11 26.11 -9.36
CA VAL A 370 -8.87 27.31 -9.78
C VAL A 370 -10.38 27.22 -9.46
N GLY A 371 -10.82 26.15 -8.80
CA GLY A 371 -12.20 25.92 -8.42
C GLY A 371 -13.08 25.31 -9.52
N ALA A 372 -12.48 24.77 -10.58
CA ALA A 372 -13.14 23.89 -11.55
C ALA A 372 -13.07 22.42 -11.09
N ASP A 373 -13.42 22.20 -9.82
CA ASP A 373 -13.36 20.91 -9.13
C ASP A 373 -14.56 19.99 -9.45
N ARG A 374 -14.69 18.90 -8.69
CA ARG A 374 -15.82 17.98 -8.83
C ARG A 374 -17.19 18.65 -8.68
N ALA A 375 -17.34 19.61 -7.76
CA ALA A 375 -18.60 20.33 -7.58
C ALA A 375 -18.92 21.21 -8.80
N TYR A 376 -17.90 21.79 -9.44
CA TYR A 376 -18.03 22.52 -10.70
C TYR A 376 -18.51 21.62 -11.85
N ILE A 377 -17.94 20.41 -11.94
CA ILE A 377 -18.34 19.39 -12.92
C ILE A 377 -19.78 18.92 -12.69
N GLU A 378 -20.14 18.62 -11.45
CA GLU A 378 -21.51 18.24 -11.05
C GLU A 378 -22.52 19.36 -11.32
N ALA A 379 -22.10 20.64 -11.25
CA ALA A 379 -22.89 21.79 -11.65
C ALA A 379 -23.03 21.97 -13.18
N GLY A 380 -22.46 21.07 -13.98
CA GLY A 380 -22.65 21.02 -15.43
C GLY A 380 -21.62 21.82 -16.24
N HIS A 381 -20.45 22.12 -15.67
CA HIS A 381 -19.39 22.90 -16.31
C HIS A 381 -18.05 22.17 -16.26
N SER A 382 -17.25 22.18 -17.33
CA SER A 382 -15.95 21.49 -17.37
C SER A 382 -15.02 22.06 -18.43
N PHE A 383 -13.76 21.65 -18.44
CA PHE A 383 -12.80 21.89 -19.51
C PHE A 383 -12.50 20.58 -20.23
N PHE A 384 -12.55 20.59 -21.56
CA PHE A 384 -12.16 19.45 -22.39
C PHE A 384 -10.89 19.76 -23.16
N THR A 385 -9.94 18.83 -23.10
CA THR A 385 -8.76 18.84 -23.97
C THR A 385 -9.18 18.68 -25.43
N VAL A 386 -8.77 19.62 -26.27
CA VAL A 386 -9.02 19.61 -27.72
C VAL A 386 -7.77 19.19 -28.48
N GLU A 387 -6.61 19.60 -28.00
CA GLU A 387 -5.32 19.29 -28.62
C GLU A 387 -4.26 19.08 -27.54
N THR A 388 -3.36 18.14 -27.81
CA THR A 388 -2.21 17.82 -26.97
C THR A 388 -1.02 17.56 -27.90
N LYS A 389 0.08 18.28 -27.68
CA LYS A 389 1.34 18.05 -28.38
C LYS A 389 2.43 17.72 -27.37
N VAL A 390 2.79 16.45 -27.30
CA VAL A 390 3.84 15.94 -26.40
C VAL A 390 5.17 15.85 -27.14
N GLN A 391 6.24 16.33 -26.50
CA GLN A 391 7.61 16.07 -26.92
C GLN A 391 8.30 15.19 -25.88
N TYR A 392 8.83 14.05 -26.33
CA TYR A 392 9.63 13.14 -25.51
C TYR A 392 11.10 13.51 -25.67
N LEU A 393 11.74 14.01 -24.62
CA LEU A 393 13.11 14.51 -24.67
C LEU A 393 14.11 13.48 -24.15
N HIS A 394 13.73 12.73 -23.11
CA HIS A 394 14.54 11.69 -22.50
C HIS A 394 13.71 10.44 -22.20
N GLU A 395 14.37 9.29 -22.20
CA GLU A 395 13.80 8.04 -21.70
C GLU A 395 13.56 8.14 -20.19
N THR A 396 12.48 7.50 -19.72
CA THR A 396 12.12 7.46 -18.31
C THR A 396 11.73 6.05 -17.91
N HIS A 397 12.10 5.65 -16.70
CA HIS A 397 11.93 4.28 -16.20
C HIS A 397 11.06 4.22 -14.94
N ALA A 398 10.50 3.03 -14.69
CA ALA A 398 9.81 2.77 -13.43
C ALA A 398 10.74 3.03 -12.23
N GLY A 399 10.22 3.75 -11.24
CA GLY A 399 10.94 4.08 -10.01
C GLY A 399 11.61 5.44 -10.02
N GLU A 400 11.70 6.13 -11.16
CA GLU A 400 12.15 7.54 -11.19
C GLU A 400 11.13 8.45 -10.49
N ASP A 401 11.64 9.37 -9.68
CA ASP A 401 10.85 10.42 -9.07
C ASP A 401 10.74 11.61 -10.02
N ILE A 402 9.51 11.98 -10.35
CA ILE A 402 9.19 13.04 -11.29
C ILE A 402 8.28 14.08 -10.65
N TYR A 403 8.29 15.26 -11.22
CA TYR A 403 7.26 16.26 -10.97
C TYR A 403 6.88 16.96 -12.27
N VAL A 404 5.69 17.56 -12.32
CA VAL A 404 5.20 18.33 -13.46
C VAL A 404 4.94 19.76 -13.03
N THR A 405 5.58 20.69 -13.70
CA THR A 405 5.23 22.11 -13.61
C THR A 405 4.23 22.46 -14.68
N THR A 406 3.19 23.22 -14.33
CA THR A 406 2.16 23.68 -15.26
C THR A 406 2.11 25.20 -15.30
N HIS A 407 2.22 25.76 -16.50
CA HIS A 407 2.07 27.19 -16.78
C HIS A 407 0.77 27.44 -17.55
N VAL A 408 0.09 28.52 -17.21
CA VAL A 408 -1.05 29.04 -17.96
C VAL A 408 -0.52 30.01 -19.00
N MET A 409 -0.45 29.59 -20.26
CA MET A 409 0.10 30.37 -21.36
C MET A 409 -0.91 31.36 -21.95
N MET A 410 -2.20 31.02 -21.87
CA MET A 410 -3.28 31.85 -22.40
C MET A 410 -4.60 31.51 -21.72
N ALA A 411 -5.32 32.52 -21.22
CA ALA A 411 -6.70 32.42 -20.77
C ALA A 411 -7.57 33.45 -21.51
N GLN A 412 -8.35 33.00 -22.50
CA GLN A 412 -9.14 33.91 -23.35
C GLN A 412 -10.57 33.43 -23.56
N GLY A 413 -11.48 33.99 -22.76
CA GLY A 413 -12.91 33.67 -22.80
C GLY A 413 -13.14 32.21 -22.42
N LYS A 414 -13.36 31.35 -23.41
CA LYS A 414 -13.61 29.90 -23.22
C LYS A 414 -12.38 29.03 -23.48
N LYS A 415 -11.27 29.63 -23.88
CA LYS A 415 -10.05 28.95 -24.32
C LYS A 415 -8.99 29.03 -23.22
N LEU A 416 -8.30 27.92 -23.01
CA LEU A 416 -7.18 27.81 -22.08
C LEU A 416 -6.02 27.07 -22.76
N GLN A 417 -4.83 27.64 -22.72
CA GLN A 417 -3.60 26.98 -23.16
C GLN A 417 -2.71 26.74 -21.94
N LEU A 418 -2.30 25.49 -21.75
CA LEU A 418 -1.38 25.08 -20.70
C LEU A 418 -0.08 24.57 -21.30
N TRP A 419 1.04 24.94 -20.67
CA TRP A 419 2.36 24.37 -20.94
C TRP A 419 2.82 23.56 -19.75
N HIS A 420 3.10 22.27 -19.98
CA HIS A 420 3.57 21.36 -18.96
C HIS A 420 5.01 20.94 -19.22
N GLU A 421 5.78 20.84 -18.15
CA GLU A 421 7.11 20.23 -18.18
C GLU A 421 7.19 19.13 -17.14
N MET A 422 7.42 17.91 -17.60
CA MET A 422 7.74 16.77 -16.75
C MET A 422 9.25 16.80 -16.49
N ARG A 423 9.65 16.88 -15.22
CA ARG A 423 11.03 17.03 -14.77
C ARG A 423 11.44 15.90 -13.85
N ARG A 424 12.70 15.50 -13.91
CA ARG A 424 13.29 14.56 -12.95
C ARG A 424 13.59 15.27 -11.65
N THR A 425 13.16 14.69 -10.53
CA THR A 425 13.31 15.31 -9.21
C THR A 425 14.78 15.44 -8.79
N SER A 426 15.65 14.51 -9.21
CA SER A 426 17.04 14.44 -8.72
C SER A 426 17.98 15.50 -9.31
N ASP A 427 17.73 15.96 -10.54
CA ASP A 427 18.64 16.83 -11.29
C ASP A 427 17.92 17.92 -12.10
N ASP A 428 16.60 18.02 -11.97
CA ASP A 428 15.75 18.99 -12.67
C ASP A 428 15.80 18.90 -14.21
N THR A 429 16.22 17.77 -14.77
CA THR A 429 16.21 17.55 -16.22
C THR A 429 14.76 17.51 -16.73
N VAL A 430 14.45 18.29 -17.77
CA VAL A 430 13.16 18.22 -18.47
C VAL A 430 13.11 16.94 -19.30
N LEU A 431 12.23 16.01 -18.93
CA LEU A 431 12.08 14.68 -19.54
C LEU A 431 11.11 14.69 -20.71
N ALA A 432 10.03 15.46 -20.58
CA ALA A 432 9.02 15.63 -21.61
C ALA A 432 8.29 16.96 -21.43
N THR A 433 7.78 17.51 -22.52
CA THR A 433 6.95 18.72 -22.50
C THR A 433 5.60 18.46 -23.17
N CYS A 434 4.60 19.23 -22.78
CA CYS A 434 3.27 19.13 -23.38
C CYS A 434 2.64 20.51 -23.54
N ASP A 435 2.28 20.82 -24.77
CA ASP A 435 1.40 21.94 -25.12
C ASP A 435 -0.04 21.43 -25.17
N GLN A 436 -0.89 21.88 -24.24
CA GLN A 436 -2.26 21.38 -24.07
C GLN A 436 -3.29 22.51 -24.25
N PHE A 437 -4.18 22.35 -25.22
CA PHE A 437 -5.26 23.28 -25.49
C PHE A 437 -6.59 22.74 -24.97
N LEU A 438 -7.26 23.50 -24.10
CA LEU A 438 -8.55 23.17 -23.52
C LEU A 438 -9.63 24.18 -23.89
N LEU A 439 -10.86 23.69 -23.98
CA LEU A 439 -12.07 24.51 -24.09
C LEU A 439 -12.98 24.29 -22.90
N HIS A 440 -13.44 25.38 -22.29
CA HIS A 440 -14.52 25.34 -21.34
C HIS A 440 -15.85 25.01 -22.05
N VAL A 441 -16.61 24.07 -21.48
CA VAL A 441 -17.85 23.53 -22.03
C VAL A 441 -18.95 23.46 -20.98
N SER A 442 -20.18 23.63 -21.44
CA SER A 442 -21.38 23.24 -20.69
C SER A 442 -21.66 21.77 -20.96
N LEU A 443 -21.76 20.97 -19.90
CA LEU A 443 -22.09 19.54 -19.98
C LEU A 443 -23.56 19.32 -20.36
N GLU A 444 -24.43 20.27 -20.03
CA GLU A 444 -25.84 20.27 -20.44
C GLU A 444 -25.98 20.45 -21.96
N THR A 445 -25.38 21.51 -22.51
CA THR A 445 -25.53 21.85 -23.94
C THR A 445 -24.51 21.15 -24.83
N ARG A 446 -23.46 20.57 -24.24
CA ARG A 446 -22.27 20.03 -24.93
C ARG A 446 -21.63 21.03 -25.89
N ARG A 447 -21.71 22.32 -25.56
CA ARG A 447 -21.12 23.42 -26.34
C ARG A 447 -20.14 24.21 -25.51
N SER A 448 -19.14 24.75 -26.18
CA SER A 448 -18.15 25.62 -25.56
C SER A 448 -18.81 26.92 -25.06
N CYS A 449 -18.54 27.32 -23.82
CA CYS A 449 -19.05 28.55 -23.22
C CYS A 449 -17.96 29.17 -22.32
N PRO A 450 -18.04 30.45 -21.95
CA PRO A 450 -17.14 31.01 -20.94
C PRO A 450 -17.25 30.27 -19.59
N PRO A 451 -16.16 30.16 -18.81
CA PRO A 451 -16.20 29.69 -17.43
C PRO A 451 -17.10 30.57 -16.56
N LEU A 452 -17.56 30.03 -15.44
CA LEU A 452 -18.26 30.86 -14.45
C LEU A 452 -17.32 31.94 -13.88
N PRO A 453 -17.83 33.12 -13.47
CA PRO A 453 -16.99 34.26 -13.13
C PRO A 453 -15.88 34.00 -12.10
N LYS A 454 -16.15 33.14 -11.10
CA LYS A 454 -15.16 32.78 -10.07
C LYS A 454 -13.97 32.01 -10.66
N VAL A 455 -14.24 31.01 -11.50
CA VAL A 455 -13.21 30.19 -12.14
C VAL A 455 -12.45 31.01 -13.19
N ALA A 456 -13.17 31.82 -13.98
CA ALA A 456 -12.54 32.71 -14.94
C ALA A 456 -11.54 33.66 -14.25
N ALA A 457 -11.95 34.34 -13.17
CA ALA A 457 -11.09 35.26 -12.44
C ALA A 457 -9.86 34.56 -11.81
N ALA A 458 -10.00 33.32 -11.35
CA ALA A 458 -8.89 32.54 -10.80
C ALA A 458 -7.87 32.15 -11.89
N ILE A 459 -8.33 31.74 -13.06
CA ILE A 459 -7.46 31.43 -14.20
C ILE A 459 -6.75 32.69 -14.71
N ASP A 460 -7.47 33.81 -14.86
CA ASP A 460 -6.89 35.08 -15.30
C ASP A 460 -5.79 35.57 -14.33
N ALA A 461 -5.98 35.35 -13.02
CA ALA A 461 -4.98 35.66 -12.01
C ALA A 461 -3.71 34.79 -12.15
N LEU A 462 -3.87 33.49 -12.41
CA LEU A 462 -2.74 32.59 -12.68
C LEU A 462 -2.02 32.92 -13.98
N GLU A 463 -2.74 33.30 -15.05
CA GLU A 463 -2.13 33.75 -16.29
C GLU A 463 -1.24 34.97 -16.05
N ALA A 464 -1.74 35.98 -15.31
CA ALA A 464 -0.96 37.16 -14.97
C ALA A 464 0.28 36.83 -14.14
N GLN A 465 0.13 35.96 -13.13
CA GLN A 465 1.24 35.52 -12.28
C GLN A 465 2.31 34.76 -13.07
N HIS A 466 1.93 33.87 -13.97
CA HIS A 466 2.87 33.13 -14.81
C HIS A 466 3.57 34.05 -15.82
N ALA A 467 2.84 35.00 -16.43
CA ALA A 467 3.42 35.96 -17.38
C ALA A 467 4.43 36.94 -16.73
N GLU A 468 4.31 37.21 -15.44
CA GLU A 468 5.29 37.99 -14.68
C GLU A 468 6.58 37.20 -14.39
N ALA A 469 6.49 35.88 -14.21
CA ALA A 469 7.63 35.02 -13.92
C ALA A 469 8.55 34.76 -15.14
N ASP A 470 7.98 34.85 -16.33
CA ASP A 470 8.70 34.69 -17.60
C ASP A 470 9.49 35.95 -18.03
N GLN A 471 9.35 37.07 -17.30
CA GLN A 471 10.03 38.35 -17.53
C GLN A 471 11.29 38.50 -16.67
#